data_AF-A0A6P0YFJ3-F1
#
_entry.id   AF-A0A6P0YFJ3-F1
#
_cell.length_a   1.000
_cell.length_b   1.000
_cell.length_c   1.000
_cell.angle_alpha   90.00
_cell.angle_beta   90.00
_cell.angle_gamma   90.00
#
_symmetry.space_group_name_H-M   'P 1'
#
loop_
_entity.id
_entity.type
_entity.pdbx_description
1 polymer ?
#
loop_
_entity_poly.entity_id
_entity_poly.type
_entity_poly.pdbx_seq_one_letter_code
_entity_poly.pdbx_strand_id
1 'polypeptide(L)' 'RVKQIHLAGYEEKENYLLDTHGYPVHPPVWELYEEALVRFGSVPTLIEWDTDIPSFEVLMAEANKAEKLLQKVS' A
#
# COMPACT_ATOMS: atom_id res chain seq x y z
N ARG A 1 1.20 -14.02 -14.41
CA ARG A 1 2.22 -13.52 -13.45
C ARG A 1 1.76 -12.17 -12.95
N VAL A 2 1.95 -11.86 -11.68
CA VAL A 2 1.70 -10.50 -11.14
C VAL A 2 2.75 -9.55 -11.73
N LYS A 3 2.33 -8.34 -12.11
CA LYS A 3 3.19 -7.35 -12.79
C LYS A 3 3.27 -6.02 -12.06
N GLN A 4 2.25 -5.69 -11.29
CA GLN A 4 2.18 -4.53 -10.42
C GLN A 4 1.37 -4.89 -9.17
N ILE A 5 1.65 -4.20 -8.07
CA ILE A 5 0.87 -4.24 -6.83
C ILE A 5 0.49 -2.80 -6.48
N HIS A 6 -0.78 -2.57 -6.15
CA HIS A 6 -1.28 -1.25 -5.78
C HIS A 6 -1.72 -1.33 -4.31
N LEU A 7 -1.33 -0.34 -3.51
CA LEU A 7 -1.61 -0.27 -2.08
C LEU A 7 -2.39 1.00 -1.79
N ALA A 8 -3.47 0.87 -1.03
CA ALA A 8 -4.30 1.98 -0.58
C ALA A 8 -4.75 1.76 0.87
N GLY A 9 -5.23 2.83 1.49
CA GLY A 9 -6.01 2.73 2.72
C GLY A 9 -7.41 2.17 2.47
N TYR A 10 -8.19 2.07 3.53
CA TYR A 10 -9.62 1.77 3.45
C TYR A 10 -10.36 2.58 4.51
N GLU A 11 -11.68 2.69 4.36
CA GLU A 11 -12.56 3.22 5.40
C GLU A 11 -13.29 2.07 6.10
N GLU A 12 -13.30 2.07 7.42
CA GLU A 12 -14.05 1.10 8.21
C GLU A 12 -15.54 1.47 8.26
N LYS A 13 -16.41 0.54 7.87
CA LYS A 13 -17.87 0.62 8.01
C LYS A 13 -18.33 -0.46 8.98
N GLU A 14 -19.55 -0.35 9.47
CA GLU A 14 -20.09 -1.23 10.54
C GLU A 14 -19.88 -2.74 10.31
N ASN A 15 -19.91 -3.20 9.06
CA ASN A 15 -19.83 -4.62 8.73
C ASN A 15 -18.82 -4.96 7.63
N TYR A 16 -18.06 -3.98 7.13
CA TYR A 16 -17.13 -4.19 6.02
C TYR A 16 -16.08 -3.07 5.95
N LEU A 17 -15.02 -3.32 5.18
CA LEU A 17 -14.02 -2.33 4.83
C LEU A 17 -14.33 -1.82 3.42
N LEU A 18 -14.53 -0.51 3.29
CA LEU A 18 -14.70 0.13 2.00
C LEU A 18 -13.32 0.51 1.47
N ASP A 19 -12.97 -0.01 0.29
CA ASP A 19 -11.72 0.33 -0.39
C ASP A 19 -11.78 1.80 -0.85
N THR A 20 -11.16 2.69 -0.07
CA THR A 20 -11.13 4.13 -0.33
C THR A 20 -9.69 4.60 -0.39
N HIS A 21 -9.34 5.37 -1.43
CA HIS A 21 -7.99 5.88 -1.59
C HIS A 21 -7.84 7.29 -1.00
N GLY A 22 -8.46 7.50 0.17
CA GLY A 22 -8.42 8.76 0.92
C GLY A 22 -7.54 8.71 2.17
N TYR A 23 -6.95 7.54 2.47
CA TYR A 23 -6.27 7.28 3.72
C TYR A 23 -4.87 6.68 3.50
N PRO A 24 -3.95 6.83 4.48
CA PRO A 24 -2.72 6.06 4.49
C PRO A 24 -2.99 4.56 4.37
N VAL A 25 -2.03 3.81 3.82
CA VAL A 25 -2.13 2.36 3.72
C VAL A 25 -2.15 1.79 5.14
N HIS A 26 -3.21 1.06 5.46
CA HIS A 26 -3.43 0.58 6.83
C HIS A 26 -2.46 -0.55 7.19
N PRO A 27 -2.11 -0.73 8.48
CA PRO A 27 -1.17 -1.78 8.90
C PRO A 27 -1.49 -3.19 8.39
N PRO A 28 -2.75 -3.68 8.40
CA PRO A 28 -3.07 -4.99 7.86
C PRO A 28 -2.80 -5.11 6.35
N VAL A 29 -2.91 -4.02 5.59
CA VAL A 29 -2.59 -4.01 4.15
C VAL A 29 -1.08 -4.12 3.93
N TRP A 30 -0.28 -3.47 4.80
CA TRP A 30 1.18 -3.64 4.78
C TRP A 30 1.61 -5.07 5.11
N GLU A 31 0.97 -5.72 6.07
CA GLU A 31 1.22 -7.14 6.39
C GLU A 31 0.92 -8.04 5.18
N LEU A 32 -0.22 -7.83 4.52
CA LEU A 32 -0.58 -8.55 3.30
C LEU A 32 0.41 -8.28 2.16
N TYR A 33 0.94 -7.06 2.08
CA TYR A 33 1.93 -6.71 1.08
C TYR A 33 3.26 -7.45 1.31
N GLU A 34 3.74 -7.57 2.55
CA GLU A 34 4.93 -8.37 2.85
C GLU A 34 4.75 -9.85 2.44
N GLU A 35 3.59 -10.44 2.72
CA GLU A 35 3.25 -11.80 2.27
C GLU A 35 3.17 -11.91 0.74
N ALA A 36 2.63 -10.88 0.07
CA ALA A 36 2.60 -10.82 -1.39
C ALA A 36 4.01 -10.77 -1.99
N LEU A 37 4.92 -10.00 -1.38
CA LEU A 37 6.32 -9.94 -1.79
C LEU A 37 7.04 -11.28 -1.61
N VAL A 38 6.78 -12.02 -0.52
CA VAL A 38 7.32 -13.39 -0.34
C VAL A 38 6.87 -14.31 -1.47
N ARG A 39 5.61 -14.20 -1.90
CA ARG A 39 5.03 -15.07 -2.93
C ARG A 39 5.42 -14.70 -4.35
N PHE A 40 5.49 -13.39 -4.65
CA PHE A 40 5.61 -12.88 -6.01
C PHE A 40 6.98 -12.23 -6.32
N GLY A 41 7.82 -12.03 -5.30
CA GLY A 41 9.10 -11.35 -5.39
C GLY A 41 8.94 -9.83 -5.47
N SER A 42 10.04 -9.14 -5.80
CA SER A 42 10.07 -7.70 -6.02
C SER A 42 9.26 -7.33 -7.28
N VAL A 43 8.07 -6.76 -7.07
CA VAL A 43 7.13 -6.34 -8.12
C VAL A 43 6.89 -4.84 -7.98
N PRO A 44 6.89 -4.06 -9.09
CA PRO A 44 6.62 -2.63 -9.03
C PRO A 44 5.36 -2.32 -8.22
N THR A 45 5.48 -1.38 -7.28
CA THR A 45 4.42 -1.07 -6.31
C THR A 45 4.05 0.41 -6.37
N LEU A 46 2.75 0.69 -6.37
CA LEU A 46 2.17 2.04 -6.39
C LEU A 46 1.36 2.26 -5.11
N ILE A 47 1.50 3.44 -4.51
CA ILE A 47 0.56 3.92 -3.48
C ILE A 47 -0.57 4.66 -4.21
N GLU A 48 -1.80 4.19 -4.06
CA GLU A 48 -2.99 4.83 -4.63
C GLU A 48 -3.59 5.83 -3.65
N TRP A 49 -3.88 7.03 -4.15
CA TRP A 49 -4.49 8.11 -3.39
C TRP A 49 -5.26 9.04 -4.35
N ASP A 50 -6.58 9.17 -4.21
CA ASP A 50 -7.44 9.94 -5.11
C ASP A 50 -8.44 10.90 -4.43
N THR A 51 -8.65 10.79 -3.11
CA THR A 51 -9.41 11.76 -2.30
C THR A 51 -8.60 12.25 -1.10
N ASP A 52 -9.02 13.34 -0.44
CA ASP A 52 -8.40 13.83 0.80
C ASP A 52 -6.87 13.92 0.76
N ILE A 53 -6.35 14.43 -0.37
CA ILE A 53 -4.91 14.37 -0.71
C ILE A 53 -4.09 15.03 0.42
N PRO A 54 -3.17 14.29 1.06
CA PRO A 54 -2.39 14.77 2.18
C PRO A 54 -1.21 15.62 1.69
N SER A 55 -0.34 16.02 2.61
CA SER A 55 0.90 16.67 2.22
C SER A 55 1.81 15.73 1.43
N PHE A 56 2.68 16.32 0.62
CA PHE A 56 3.66 15.57 -0.14
C PHE A 56 4.58 14.72 0.75
N GLU A 57 4.91 15.19 1.96
CA GLU A 57 5.73 14.43 2.90
C GLU A 57 5.06 13.11 3.33
N VAL A 58 3.73 13.10 3.48
CA VAL A 58 2.97 11.89 3.80
C VAL A 58 3.01 10.90 2.63
N LEU A 59 2.76 11.37 1.40
CA LEU A 59 2.85 10.54 0.20
C LEU A 59 4.24 9.92 0.05
N MET A 60 5.29 10.74 0.24
CA MET A 60 6.67 10.26 0.19
C MET A 60 7.00 9.28 1.31
N ALA A 61 6.44 9.44 2.51
CA ALA A 61 6.65 8.49 3.59
C ALA A 61 6.07 7.10 3.27
N GLU A 62 4.85 7.04 2.72
CA GLU A 62 4.22 5.78 2.28
C GLU A 62 5.00 5.13 1.13
N ALA A 63 5.40 5.91 0.11
CA ALA A 63 6.21 5.41 -0.99
C ALA A 63 7.57 4.87 -0.51
N ASN A 64 8.26 5.60 0.39
CA ASN A 64 9.51 5.16 0.98
C ASN A 64 9.35 3.89 1.83
N LYS A 65 8.18 3.68 2.45
CA LYS A 65 7.88 2.45 3.19
C LYS A 65 7.76 1.26 2.24
N ALA A 66 7.03 1.40 1.12
CA ALA A 66 6.95 0.36 0.10
C ALA A 66 8.32 0.02 -0.49
N GLU A 67 9.14 1.03 -0.80
CA GLU A 67 10.50 0.86 -1.32
C GLU A 67 11.40 0.07 -0.36
N LYS A 68 11.36 0.38 0.95
CA LYS A 68 12.11 -0.37 1.97
C LYS A 68 11.72 -1.84 2.01
N LEU A 69 10.44 -2.17 1.83
CA LEU A 69 9.98 -3.56 1.82
C LEU A 69 10.38 -4.29 0.54
N LEU A 70 10.31 -3.62 -0.63
CA LEU A 70 10.81 -4.16 -1.90
C LEU A 70 12.29 -4.54 -1.84
N GLN A 71 13.11 -3.69 -1.22
CA GLN A 71 14.54 -3.92 -1.08
C GLN A 71 14.87 -5.10 -0.16
N LYS A 72 13.99 -5.50 0.76
CA LYS A 72 14.21 -6.69 1.63
C LYS A 72 14.08 -8.02 0.90
N VAL A 73 13.33 -8.06 -0.21
CA VAL A 73 13.03 -9.28 -0.97
C VAL A 73 13.75 -9.33 -2.32
N SER A 74 14.56 -8.31 -2.63
CA SER A 74 15.33 -8.20 -3.88
C SER A 74 16.66 -8.93 -3.80
#